data_AF-U5EBT0-F1
#
_entry.id   AF-U5EBT0-F1
#
_cell.length_a   1.000
_cell.length_b   1.000
_cell.length_c   1.000
_cell.angle_alpha   90.00
_cell.angle_beta   90.00
_cell.angle_gamma   90.00
#
_symmetry.space_group_name_H-M   'P 1'
#
loop_
_entity.id
_entity.type
_entity.pdbx_description
1 polymer ?
#
loop_
_entity_poly.entity_id
_entity_poly.type
_entity_poly.pdbx_seq_one_letter_code
_entity_poly.pdbx_strand_id
1 'polypeptide(L)' 'MTDPHAETIASLVADTSPYLSCDECFARLDEYVESVCADPRYDDLAMRTHLAGCGACAEEARTLRELIELPG' A
#
# COMPACT_ATOMS: atom_id res chain seq x y z
N MET A 1 -11.17 -19.90 -16.50
CA MET A 1 -12.00 -19.01 -15.69
C MET A 1 -11.27 -18.88 -14.37
N THR A 2 -10.62 -17.74 -14.12
CA THR A 2 -9.85 -17.53 -12.88
C THR A 2 -10.82 -17.35 -11.72
N ASP A 3 -10.55 -18.03 -10.61
CA ASP A 3 -11.31 -17.86 -9.37
C ASP A 3 -11.21 -16.40 -8.89
N PRO A 4 -12.32 -15.67 -8.71
CA PRO A 4 -12.30 -14.27 -8.27
C PRO A 4 -11.67 -14.09 -6.87
N HIS A 5 -11.53 -15.16 -6.09
CA HIS A 5 -10.92 -15.09 -4.75
C HIS A 5 -9.41 -15.35 -4.73
N ALA A 6 -8.82 -15.73 -5.87
CA ALA A 6 -7.40 -16.09 -5.93
C ALA A 6 -6.48 -14.96 -5.47
N GLU A 7 -6.79 -13.71 -5.83
CA GLU A 7 -6.00 -12.53 -5.45
C GLU A 7 -6.10 -12.21 -3.96
N THR A 8 -7.32 -12.30 -3.39
CA THR A 8 -7.54 -12.09 -1.95
C THR A 8 -6.81 -13.15 -1.12
N ILE A 9 -6.91 -14.42 -1.52
CA ILE A 9 -6.20 -15.51 -0.83
C ILE A 9 -4.69 -15.30 -0.93
N ALA A 10 -4.17 -14.91 -2.10
CA ALA A 10 -2.74 -14.65 -2.29
C ALA A 10 -2.22 -13.52 -1.38
N SER A 11 -3.00 -12.44 -1.19
CA SER A 11 -2.64 -11.35 -0.28
C SER A 11 -2.55 -11.80 1.18
N LEU A 12 -3.48 -12.65 1.64
CA LEU A 12 -3.51 -13.15 3.02
C LEU A 12 -2.34 -14.08 3.38
N VAL A 13 -1.72 -14.71 2.38
CA VAL A 13 -0.55 -15.61 2.56
C VAL A 13 0.73 -15.03 1.98
N ALA A 14 0.74 -13.73 1.65
CA ALA A 14 1.90 -13.06 1.09
C ALA A 14 3.07 -13.07 2.08
N ASP A 15 4.28 -13.22 1.56
CA ASP A 15 5.49 -12.95 2.34
C ASP A 15 5.57 -11.44 2.60
N THR A 16 5.45 -11.05 3.86
CA THR A 16 5.48 -9.66 4.29
C THR A 16 6.87 -9.17 4.66
N SER A 17 7.93 -9.85 4.19
CA SER A 17 9.32 -9.44 4.40
C SER A 17 9.79 -8.40 3.37
N PRO A 18 10.49 -7.32 3.79
CA PRO A 18 10.81 -6.96 5.18
C PRO A 18 9.57 -6.50 5.96
N TYR A 19 9.46 -6.99 7.20
CA TYR A 19 8.31 -6.73 8.05
C TYR A 19 8.17 -5.24 8.39
N LEU A 20 6.95 -4.75 8.26
CA LEU A 20 6.48 -3.44 8.72
C LEU A 20 5.13 -3.67 9.40
N SER A 21 4.95 -3.15 10.61
CA SER A 21 3.68 -3.26 11.33
C SER A 21 2.62 -2.30 10.77
N CYS A 22 1.34 -2.56 11.04
CA CYS A 22 0.25 -1.64 10.66
C CYS A 22 0.43 -0.25 11.32
N ASP A 23 0.89 -0.20 12.57
CA ASP A 23 1.09 1.07 13.29
C ASP A 23 2.22 1.90 12.67
N GLU A 24 3.34 1.26 12.30
CA GLU A 24 4.45 1.92 11.60
C GLU A 24 4.07 2.34 10.17
N CYS A 25 3.27 1.53 9.47
CA CYS A 25 2.69 1.88 8.18
C CYS A 25 1.84 3.15 8.32
N PHE A 26 0.89 3.15 9.25
CA PHE A 26 -0.05 4.26 9.45
C PHE A 26 0.69 5.56 9.83
N ALA A 27 1.70 5.48 10.69
CA ALA A 27 2.50 6.64 11.09
C ALA A 27 3.27 7.31 9.94
N ARG A 28 3.49 6.60 8.83
CA ARG A 28 4.32 7.02 7.69
C ARG A 28 3.52 7.12 6.39
N LEU A 29 2.20 6.86 6.43
CA LEU A 29 1.42 6.60 5.24
C LEU A 29 1.27 7.85 4.36
N ASP A 30 0.99 8.99 4.97
CA ASP A 30 0.87 10.28 4.27
C ASP A 30 2.18 10.63 3.53
N GLU A 31 3.32 10.60 4.23
CA GLU A 31 4.64 10.88 3.66
C GLU A 31 5.00 9.91 2.53
N TYR A 32 4.64 8.63 2.68
CA TYR A 32 4.84 7.62 1.65
C TYR A 32 4.03 7.96 0.39
N VAL A 33 2.73 8.28 0.52
CA VAL A 33 1.87 8.58 -0.62
C VAL A 33 2.33 9.86 -1.32
N GLU A 34 2.64 10.91 -0.57
CA GLU A 34 3.19 12.16 -1.11
C GLU A 34 4.49 11.91 -1.90
N SER A 35 5.40 11.08 -1.36
CA SER A 35 6.67 10.75 -2.01
C SER A 35 6.47 9.98 -3.31
N VAL A 36 5.55 9.01 -3.33
CA VAL A 36 5.19 8.23 -4.53
C VAL A 36 4.57 9.13 -5.60
N CYS A 37 3.72 10.09 -5.22
CA CYS A 37 3.13 11.06 -6.14
C CYS A 37 4.16 12.03 -6.72
N ALA A 38 5.14 12.45 -5.91
CA ALA A 38 6.15 13.43 -6.29
C ALA A 38 7.27 12.83 -7.17
N ASP A 39 7.72 11.61 -6.88
CA ASP A 39 8.79 10.93 -7.62
C ASP A 39 8.39 9.50 -8.03
N PRO A 40 8.17 9.25 -9.34
CA PRO A 40 7.90 7.90 -9.84
C PRO A 40 9.01 6.86 -9.59
N ARG A 41 10.20 7.29 -9.14
CA ARG A 41 11.31 6.42 -8.76
C ARG A 41 11.42 6.16 -7.26
N TYR A 42 10.59 6.81 -6.44
CA TYR A 42 10.54 6.52 -5.02
C TYR A 42 10.10 5.08 -4.81
N ASP A 43 10.88 4.32 -4.03
CA ASP A 43 10.57 2.93 -3.67
C ASP A 43 10.84 2.75 -2.18
N ASP A 44 9.83 2.22 -1.50
CA ASP A 44 9.95 1.72 -0.14
C ASP A 44 9.46 0.27 -0.16
N LEU A 45 10.42 -0.65 -0.20
CA LEU A 45 10.13 -2.07 -0.27
C LEU A 45 9.28 -2.55 0.91
N ALA A 46 9.51 -2.05 2.13
CA ALA A 46 8.77 -2.48 3.30
C ALA A 46 7.31 -2.01 3.24
N MET A 47 7.09 -0.74 2.87
CA MET A 47 5.74 -0.20 2.70
C MET A 47 4.99 -0.92 1.57
N ARG A 48 5.62 -1.08 0.40
CA ARG A 48 5.00 -1.75 -0.75
C ARG A 48 4.64 -3.20 -0.44
N THR A 49 5.51 -3.92 0.27
CA THR A 49 5.24 -5.29 0.73
C THR A 49 4.09 -5.33 1.74
N HIS A 50 4.06 -4.40 2.71
CA HIS A 50 2.96 -4.32 3.68
C HIS A 50 1.61 -4.04 3.00
N LEU A 51 1.54 -3.06 2.10
CA LEU A 51 0.32 -2.72 1.36
C LEU A 51 -0.17 -3.85 0.44
N ALA A 52 0.72 -4.76 0.01
CA ALA A 52 0.31 -5.96 -0.72
C ALA A 52 -0.34 -7.02 0.17
N GLY A 53 0.01 -7.05 1.47
CA GLY A 53 -0.51 -8.02 2.45
C GLY A 53 -1.64 -7.49 3.35
N CYS A 54 -1.77 -6.17 3.50
CA CYS A 54 -2.77 -5.52 4.36
C CYS A 54 -3.77 -4.71 3.53
N GLY A 55 -4.95 -5.29 3.30
CA GLY A 55 -6.01 -4.64 2.53
C GLY A 55 -6.48 -3.31 3.13
N ALA A 56 -6.56 -3.20 4.46
CA ALA A 56 -6.99 -1.96 5.10
C ALA A 56 -6.03 -0.78 4.84
N CYS A 57 -4.73 -1.02 5.00
CA CYS A 57 -3.71 0.00 4.70
C CYS A 57 -3.63 0.31 3.20
N ALA A 58 -3.86 -0.70 2.34
CA ALA A 58 -3.88 -0.51 0.89
C ALA A 58 -5.03 0.40 0.43
N GLU A 59 -6.23 0.24 1.00
CA GLU A 59 -7.36 1.11 0.69
C GLU A 59 -7.10 2.54 1.16
N GLU A 60 -6.57 2.73 2.38
CA GLU A 60 -6.20 4.06 2.88
C GLU A 60 -5.17 4.76 1.98
N ALA A 61 -4.12 4.04 1.56
CA ALA A 61 -3.11 4.57 0.63
C ALA A 61 -3.72 5.02 -0.71
N ARG A 62 -4.71 4.27 -1.23
CA ARG A 62 -5.41 4.62 -2.47
C ARG A 62 -6.24 5.88 -2.29
N THR A 63 -7.01 5.97 -1.20
CA THR A 63 -7.84 7.14 -0.89
C THR A 63 -7.01 8.41 -0.72
N LEU A 64 -5.88 8.33 0.00
CA LEU A 64 -4.95 9.46 0.12
C LEU A 64 -4.38 9.90 -1.23
N ARG A 65 -4.01 8.93 -2.09
CA ARG A 65 -3.51 9.26 -3.43
C ARG A 65 -4.56 9.95 -4.27
N GLU A 66 -5.79 9.43 -4.28
CA GLU A 66 -6.91 10.05 -4.98
C GLU A 66 -7.12 11.49 -4.51
N LEU A 67 -7.06 11.74 -3.21
CA LEU A 67 -7.19 13.10 -2.64
C LEU A 67 -6.10 14.06 -3.15
N ILE A 68 -4.85 13.61 -3.26
CA ILE A 68 -3.73 14.42 -3.77
C ILE A 68 -3.88 14.71 -5.27
N GLU A 69 -4.40 13.75 -6.03
CA GLU A 69 -4.58 13.87 -7.48
C GLU A 69 -5.84 14.65 -7.88
N LEU A 70 -6.75 14.94 -6.92
CA LEU A 70 -7.95 15.73 -7.19
C LEU A 70 -7.59 17.17 -7.62
N PRO A 71 -8.18 17.68 -8.71
CA PRO A 71 -8.03 19.08 -9.08
C PRO A 71 -8.73 19.99 -8.06
N GLY A 72 -8.04 21.05 -7.63
CA GLY A 72 -8.57 22.09 -6.74
C GLY A 72 -9.52 23.08 -7.40
#